data_AF-A0A7N0RGN6-F1
#
_entry.id   AF-A0A7N0RGN6-F1
#
_cell.length_a   1.000
_cell.length_b   1.000
_cell.length_c   1.000
_cell.angle_alpha   90.00
_cell.angle_beta   90.00
_cell.angle_gamma   90.00
#
_symmetry.space_group_name_H-M   'P 1'
#
loop_
_entity.id
_entity.type
_entity.pdbx_description
1 polymer ?
#
loop_
_entity_poly.entity_id
_entity_poly.type
_entity_poly.pdbx_seq_one_letter_code
_entity_poly.pdbx_strand_id
1 'polypeptide(L)'
;MPLVPLDLVQQFEGRRVDVLAVVVEWGIPKVTGGSDMKMGLVIVDSSERELNVTMFLPRPNDFPAYIEPGDVIHLSHVKIRIYQNELFATFMKKFSKYAIYRGSHIGNYDPYLPLHASLRAPLNNILQHEIRRLRLWYPNFHLSAGKRQYLLSLKELRTNNSEEKIYFDLVCKVLHIAENDDHEMVLYVWDGTDAPQCINNKIFYNEDVNPLPIRNDLNSLPRSVLNRFPKAGTILKLTVYVDVQTFAAKYFDFNDRWVRMRNIYTQYLHHGMWEAATDDLKIRILPDTDLMVKECAKNYVERMAKSQCMPVSYNPSTTQLTEIVIPNNDRVGYSTLLNVVACEEVGHIFKCVVRIVALRPAEVIDDYRLTLEDPTTRIHVFLTTNDEQLFLDFIDGSVSYDIVSSKFNKLLGTPQDEMTRVYGFFSPPWIECILKTSLADPMDVNGSRKYHLVCTRVI
;
A
#
# COMPACT_ATOMS: atom_id res chain seq x y z
N MET A 1 -31.79 3.18 27.99
CA MET A 1 -31.74 4.66 27.93
C MET A 1 -32.60 5.10 26.75
N PRO A 2 -32.89 6.40 26.53
CA PRO A 2 -33.49 6.79 25.25
C PRO A 2 -32.55 6.38 24.11
N LEU A 3 -33.12 5.77 23.07
CA LEU A 3 -32.46 5.59 21.78
C LEU A 3 -32.51 6.93 21.05
N VAL A 4 -31.35 7.49 20.72
CA VAL A 4 -31.24 8.86 20.19
C VAL A 4 -30.66 8.84 18.77
N PRO A 5 -31.34 9.47 17.78
CA PRO A 5 -30.80 9.73 16.44
C PRO A 5 -29.53 10.58 16.46
N LEU A 6 -28.61 10.36 15.52
CA LEU A 6 -27.28 10.99 15.54
C LEU A 6 -27.29 12.51 15.35
N ASP A 7 -28.30 13.07 14.69
CA ASP A 7 -28.50 14.53 14.56
C ASP A 7 -28.93 15.20 15.87
N LEU A 8 -29.51 14.45 16.82
CA LEU A 8 -29.99 14.96 18.09
C LEU A 8 -29.04 14.72 19.27
N VAL A 9 -28.01 13.86 19.12
CA VAL A 9 -27.14 13.47 20.25
C VAL A 9 -26.40 14.65 20.89
N GLN A 10 -26.15 15.74 20.16
CA GLN A 10 -25.51 16.94 20.71
C GLN A 10 -26.29 17.53 21.89
N GLN A 11 -27.62 17.43 21.90
CA GLN A 11 -28.49 17.90 22.99
C GLN A 11 -28.29 17.12 24.30
N PHE A 12 -27.56 16.01 24.24
CA PHE A 12 -27.27 15.11 25.35
C PHE A 12 -25.83 15.23 25.83
N GLU A 13 -25.13 16.34 25.54
CA GLU A 13 -23.79 16.60 26.05
C GLU A 13 -23.68 16.31 27.55
N GLY A 14 -22.64 15.57 27.93
CA GLY A 14 -22.37 15.16 29.31
C GLY A 14 -23.25 14.01 29.81
N ARG A 15 -24.34 13.68 29.10
CA ARG A 15 -25.26 12.59 29.44
C ARG A 15 -24.88 11.30 28.70
N ARG A 16 -25.54 10.21 29.10
CA ARG A 16 -25.44 8.91 28.45
C ARG A 16 -26.68 8.65 27.61
N VAL A 17 -26.51 8.03 26.45
CA VAL A 17 -27.60 7.68 25.52
C VAL A 17 -27.36 6.29 24.93
N ASP A 18 -28.41 5.70 24.37
CA ASP A 18 -28.28 4.54 23.48
C ASP A 18 -28.30 5.08 22.03
N VAL A 19 -27.44 4.58 21.16
CA VAL A 19 -27.42 4.91 19.73
C VAL A 19 -27.42 3.64 18.89
N LEU A 20 -28.08 3.69 17.73
CA LEU A 20 -28.11 2.62 16.75
C LEU A 20 -27.77 3.22 15.39
N ALA A 21 -26.74 2.70 14.75
CA ALA A 21 -26.18 3.28 13.54
C ALA A 21 -25.39 2.24 12.74
N VAL A 22 -25.10 2.53 11.49
CA VAL A 22 -24.21 1.73 10.63
C VAL A 22 -22.75 2.12 10.92
N VAL A 23 -21.87 1.13 11.03
CA VAL A 23 -20.43 1.39 11.14
C VAL A 23 -19.85 1.61 9.76
N VAL A 24 -19.13 2.72 9.59
CA VAL A 24 -18.53 3.11 8.30
C VAL A 24 -17.02 3.25 8.35
N GLU A 25 -16.43 3.28 9.54
CA GLU A 25 -14.99 3.22 9.73
C GLU A 25 -14.67 2.60 11.08
N TRP A 26 -13.58 1.86 11.13
CA TRP A 26 -13.02 1.33 12.36
C TRP A 26 -11.51 1.50 12.39
N GLY A 27 -10.96 1.68 13.59
CA GLY A 27 -9.53 1.62 13.85
C GLY A 27 -9.11 0.27 14.40
N ILE A 28 -7.81 0.13 14.65
CA ILE A 28 -7.25 -1.01 15.35
C ILE A 28 -7.12 -0.67 16.85
N PRO A 29 -7.36 -1.62 17.78
CA PRO A 29 -7.16 -1.37 19.20
C PRO A 29 -5.71 -1.02 19.54
N LYS A 30 -5.54 -0.09 20.47
CA LYS A 30 -4.24 0.39 20.93
C LYS A 30 -4.12 0.42 22.43
N VAL A 31 -2.92 0.13 22.91
CA VAL A 31 -2.58 0.36 24.32
C VAL A 31 -2.62 1.86 24.61
N THR A 32 -3.18 2.23 25.76
CA THR A 32 -3.12 3.61 26.27
C THR A 32 -2.19 3.67 27.47
N GLY A 33 -1.87 4.87 27.97
CA GLY A 33 -1.13 5.01 29.23
C GLY A 33 -1.91 4.56 30.48
N GLY A 34 -3.17 4.18 30.34
CA GLY A 34 -4.02 3.65 31.41
C GLY A 34 -4.15 2.12 31.38
N SER A 35 -5.12 1.58 32.12
CA SER A 35 -5.41 0.15 32.17
C SER A 35 -6.17 -0.39 30.95
N ASP A 36 -6.82 0.50 30.20
CA ASP A 36 -7.67 0.14 29.07
C ASP A 36 -6.95 0.41 27.74
N MET A 37 -7.30 -0.36 26.72
CA MET A 37 -6.97 -0.06 25.34
C MET A 37 -8.03 0.88 24.74
N LYS A 38 -7.71 1.54 23.63
CA LYS A 38 -8.65 2.37 22.86
C LYS A 38 -8.80 1.91 21.42
N MET A 39 -10.00 2.07 20.86
CA MET A 39 -10.30 1.90 19.43
C MET A 39 -11.29 2.97 18.98
N GLY A 40 -11.05 3.57 17.81
CA GLY A 40 -11.98 4.52 17.20
C GLY A 40 -12.96 3.83 16.25
N LEU A 41 -14.20 4.31 16.21
CA LEU A 41 -15.20 3.96 15.21
C LEU A 41 -15.82 5.25 14.67
N VAL A 42 -16.30 5.21 13.42
CA VAL A 42 -17.23 6.21 12.89
C VAL A 42 -18.52 5.51 12.53
N ILE A 43 -19.63 6.06 13.02
CA ILE A 43 -20.96 5.53 12.79
C ILE A 43 -21.84 6.58 12.10
N VAL A 44 -22.79 6.14 11.28
CA VAL A 44 -23.75 6.98 10.56
C VAL A 44 -25.15 6.38 10.64
N ASP A 45 -26.19 7.20 10.67
CA ASP A 45 -27.58 6.77 10.62
C ASP A 45 -28.33 7.49 9.48
N SER A 46 -29.64 7.28 9.40
CA SER A 46 -30.50 7.90 8.38
C SER A 46 -30.54 9.43 8.38
N SER A 47 -29.97 10.10 9.39
CA SER A 47 -29.81 11.56 9.40
C SER A 47 -28.57 12.02 8.62
N GLU A 48 -27.78 11.07 8.08
CA GLU A 48 -26.55 11.30 7.32
C GLU A 48 -25.44 11.98 8.13
N ARG A 49 -25.57 12.00 9.47
CA ARG A 49 -24.58 12.54 10.39
C ARG A 49 -23.60 11.47 10.81
N GLU A 50 -22.31 11.74 10.61
CA GLU A 50 -21.25 10.90 11.19
C GLU A 50 -21.02 11.26 12.67
N LEU A 51 -20.84 10.23 13.50
CA LEU A 51 -20.43 10.38 14.90
C LEU A 51 -19.15 9.57 15.15
N ASN A 52 -18.12 10.25 15.66
CA ASN A 52 -16.91 9.58 16.14
C ASN A 52 -17.19 8.91 17.49
N VAL A 53 -16.81 7.65 17.64
CA VAL A 53 -16.93 6.89 18.88
C VAL A 53 -15.55 6.39 19.30
N THR A 54 -15.15 6.71 20.53
CA THR A 54 -13.93 6.16 21.13
C THR A 54 -14.31 5.10 22.15
N MET A 55 -13.92 3.86 21.89
CA MET A 55 -14.15 2.72 22.77
C MET A 55 -12.95 2.47 23.68
N PHE A 56 -13.20 2.38 24.99
CA PHE A 56 -12.23 1.98 25.99
C PHE A 56 -12.60 0.61 26.56
N LEU A 57 -11.74 -0.39 26.30
CA LEU A 57 -11.93 -1.78 26.70
C LEU A 57 -10.58 -2.37 27.17
N PRO A 58 -10.58 -3.27 28.16
CA PRO A 58 -9.36 -3.76 28.79
C PRO A 58 -8.65 -4.85 27.98
N ARG A 59 -9.34 -5.53 27.06
CA ARG A 59 -8.80 -6.64 26.29
C ARG A 59 -9.04 -6.47 24.79
N PRO A 60 -8.07 -6.84 23.94
CA PRO A 60 -8.21 -6.88 22.48
C PRO A 60 -9.45 -7.61 21.98
N ASN A 61 -9.77 -8.74 22.63
CA ASN A 61 -10.90 -9.58 22.26
C ASN A 61 -12.26 -8.98 22.58
N ASP A 62 -12.32 -7.97 23.45
CA ASP A 62 -13.56 -7.27 23.80
C ASP A 62 -13.98 -6.28 22.69
N PHE A 63 -13.07 -5.82 21.83
CA PHE A 63 -13.43 -4.91 20.75
C PHE A 63 -14.18 -5.65 19.63
N PRO A 64 -15.07 -4.95 18.90
CA PRO A 64 -15.60 -5.44 17.63
C PRO A 64 -14.50 -6.00 16.75
N ALA A 65 -14.66 -7.24 16.27
CA ALA A 65 -13.83 -7.76 15.17
C ALA A 65 -14.10 -6.97 13.88
N TYR A 66 -13.46 -7.37 12.78
CA TYR A 66 -13.80 -6.93 11.42
C TYR A 66 -15.31 -6.76 11.25
N ILE A 67 -15.70 -5.56 10.80
CA ILE A 67 -17.08 -5.11 10.65
C ILE A 67 -17.31 -4.99 9.15
N GLU A 68 -18.25 -5.74 8.60
CA GLU A 68 -18.57 -5.62 7.18
C GLU A 68 -19.28 -4.29 6.93
N PRO A 69 -19.05 -3.65 5.77
CA PRO A 69 -19.75 -2.42 5.42
C PRO A 69 -21.25 -2.63 5.45
N GLY A 70 -21.95 -1.75 6.16
CA GLY A 70 -23.40 -1.83 6.34
C GLY A 70 -23.84 -2.51 7.63
N ASP A 71 -22.94 -3.15 8.37
CA ASP A 71 -23.26 -3.70 9.68
C ASP A 71 -23.74 -2.62 10.64
N VAL A 72 -24.79 -2.96 11.40
CA VAL A 72 -25.46 -2.04 12.32
C VAL A 72 -24.93 -2.30 13.72
N ILE A 73 -24.43 -1.26 14.38
CA ILE A 73 -24.01 -1.31 15.77
C ILE A 73 -25.04 -0.65 16.68
N HIS A 74 -25.42 -1.35 17.75
CA HIS A 74 -26.11 -0.77 18.89
C HIS A 74 -25.09 -0.49 19.99
N LEU A 75 -24.94 0.77 20.37
CA LEU A 75 -24.10 1.19 21.47
C LEU A 75 -25.00 1.69 22.61
N SER A 76 -24.96 1.00 23.74
CA SER A 76 -25.75 1.35 24.91
C SER A 76 -24.94 2.15 25.92
N HIS A 77 -25.58 3.16 26.53
CA HIS A 77 -25.02 4.04 27.57
C HIS A 77 -23.69 4.70 27.17
N VAL A 78 -23.53 5.12 25.93
CA VAL A 78 -22.35 5.90 25.52
C VAL A 78 -22.47 7.33 26.02
N LYS A 79 -21.36 7.89 26.51
CA LYS A 79 -21.33 9.27 27.01
C LYS A 79 -21.05 10.23 25.87
N ILE A 80 -21.94 11.20 25.64
CA ILE A 80 -21.72 12.24 24.63
C ILE A 80 -20.81 13.33 25.20
N ARG A 81 -19.84 13.75 24.40
CA ARG A 81 -18.87 14.80 24.74
C ARG A 81 -18.63 15.71 23.55
N ILE A 82 -18.30 16.95 23.85
CA ILE A 82 -17.80 17.93 22.89
C ILE A 82 -16.40 18.32 23.35
N TYR A 83 -15.43 18.27 22.43
CA TYR A 83 -14.04 18.68 22.69
C TYR A 83 -13.55 19.43 21.47
N GLN A 84 -13.01 20.64 21.66
CA GLN A 84 -12.55 21.49 20.57
C GLN A 84 -13.60 21.66 19.45
N ASN A 85 -14.87 21.84 19.85
CA ASN A 85 -16.04 21.92 18.96
C ASN A 85 -16.34 20.66 18.13
N GLU A 86 -15.67 19.53 18.38
CA GLU A 86 -15.99 18.25 17.77
C GLU A 86 -16.84 17.39 18.71
N LEU A 87 -17.92 16.84 18.15
CA LEU A 87 -18.85 15.95 18.83
C LEU A 87 -18.36 14.50 18.73
N PHE A 88 -18.29 13.81 19.87
CA PHE A 88 -17.94 12.40 19.91
C PHE A 88 -18.65 11.67 21.06
N ALA A 89 -18.77 10.35 20.91
CA ALA A 89 -19.25 9.47 21.95
C ALA A 89 -18.08 8.71 22.58
N THR A 90 -18.14 8.53 23.90
CA THR A 90 -17.20 7.69 24.64
C THR A 90 -17.91 6.43 25.13
N PHE A 91 -17.38 5.28 24.74
CA PHE A 91 -17.81 3.98 25.22
C PHE A 91 -16.84 3.51 26.31
N MET A 92 -17.36 3.14 27.49
CA MET A 92 -16.55 2.64 28.60
C MET A 92 -17.15 1.33 29.13
N LYS A 93 -16.34 0.26 29.22
CA LYS A 93 -16.81 -1.08 29.66
C LYS A 93 -17.61 -1.07 30.96
N LYS A 94 -17.26 -0.16 31.89
CA LYS A 94 -17.92 -0.05 33.21
C LYS A 94 -19.44 0.11 33.12
N PHE A 95 -19.95 0.75 32.08
CA PHE A 95 -21.38 1.06 31.96
C PHE A 95 -21.94 0.94 30.53
N SER A 96 -21.10 0.92 29.51
CA SER A 96 -21.51 0.79 28.12
C SER A 96 -21.51 -0.67 27.67
N LYS A 97 -22.41 -1.02 26.74
CA LYS A 97 -22.49 -2.34 26.11
C LYS A 97 -22.70 -2.18 24.61
N TYR A 98 -22.19 -3.09 23.80
CA TYR A 98 -22.45 -3.06 22.36
C TYR A 98 -22.90 -4.40 21.80
N ALA A 99 -23.67 -4.34 20.71
CA ALA A 99 -24.04 -5.48 19.87
C ALA A 99 -23.98 -5.07 18.41
N ILE A 100 -23.49 -5.97 17.55
CA ILE A 100 -23.43 -5.75 16.09
C ILE A 100 -24.34 -6.75 15.39
N TYR A 101 -25.12 -6.23 14.46
CA TYR A 101 -26.08 -6.96 13.64
C TYR A 101 -25.64 -6.87 12.18
N ARG A 102 -25.81 -7.97 11.44
CA ARG A 102 -25.47 -7.99 10.02
C ARG A 102 -26.22 -6.91 9.25
N GLY A 103 -25.55 -6.23 8.34
CA GLY A 103 -26.12 -5.20 7.45
C GLY A 103 -27.03 -5.76 6.36
N SER A 104 -26.93 -7.06 6.07
CA SER A 104 -27.79 -7.74 5.10
C SER A 104 -29.28 -7.53 5.41
N HIS A 105 -30.03 -7.13 4.38
CA HIS A 105 -31.50 -7.06 4.44
C HIS A 105 -32.15 -8.43 4.61
N ILE A 106 -31.43 -9.52 4.29
CA ILE A 106 -31.81 -10.91 4.49
C ILE A 106 -31.06 -11.42 5.72
N GLY A 107 -31.76 -11.60 6.84
CA GLY A 107 -31.15 -12.12 8.06
C GLY A 107 -32.03 -11.95 9.29
N ASN A 108 -31.71 -12.72 10.34
CA ASN A 108 -32.31 -12.55 11.64
C ASN A 108 -31.86 -11.24 12.31
N TYR A 109 -32.47 -10.95 13.45
CA TYR A 109 -32.14 -9.80 14.28
C TYR A 109 -31.17 -10.18 15.42
N ASP A 110 -30.56 -11.37 15.35
CA ASP A 110 -29.63 -11.83 16.38
C ASP A 110 -28.26 -11.16 16.16
N PRO A 111 -27.66 -10.58 17.20
CA PRO A 111 -26.34 -9.99 17.06
C PRO A 111 -25.28 -11.09 16.96
N TYR A 112 -24.41 -10.99 15.96
CA TYR A 112 -23.32 -11.96 15.79
C TYR A 112 -22.09 -11.58 16.64
N LEU A 113 -21.95 -10.31 17.04
CA LEU A 113 -20.91 -9.84 17.97
C LEU A 113 -21.51 -9.05 19.15
N PRO A 114 -22.02 -9.72 20.19
CA PRO A 114 -22.42 -9.07 21.44
C PRO A 114 -21.27 -9.06 22.45
N LEU A 115 -20.95 -7.88 23.02
CA LEU A 115 -19.97 -7.78 24.12
C LEU A 115 -20.43 -8.49 25.39
N HIS A 116 -21.75 -8.60 25.59
CA HIS A 116 -22.32 -9.15 26.81
C HIS A 116 -23.50 -10.08 26.48
N ALA A 117 -23.59 -11.22 27.19
CA ALA A 117 -24.64 -12.23 26.96
C ALA A 117 -26.06 -11.66 27.08
N SER A 118 -26.27 -10.65 27.93
CA SER A 118 -27.58 -9.97 28.05
C SER A 118 -28.06 -9.31 26.75
N LEU A 119 -27.18 -9.04 25.79
CA LEU A 119 -27.54 -8.48 24.49
C LEU A 119 -27.94 -9.55 23.46
N ARG A 120 -27.85 -10.84 23.81
CA ARG A 120 -28.43 -11.94 23.02
C ARG A 120 -29.92 -12.16 23.30
N ALA A 121 -30.49 -11.43 24.25
CA ALA A 121 -31.92 -11.49 24.51
C ALA A 121 -32.71 -10.97 23.29
N PRO A 122 -33.94 -11.45 23.05
CA PRO A 122 -34.76 -10.98 21.95
C PRO A 122 -34.89 -9.46 21.94
N LEU A 123 -34.61 -8.85 20.78
CA LEU A 123 -34.76 -7.41 20.61
C LEU A 123 -36.22 -7.01 20.73
N ASN A 124 -36.47 -5.84 21.32
CA ASN A 124 -37.80 -5.24 21.29
C ASN A 124 -38.17 -4.79 19.86
N ASN A 125 -39.47 -4.61 19.62
CA ASN A 125 -40.00 -4.25 18.29
C ASN A 125 -39.43 -2.93 17.76
N ILE A 126 -39.10 -1.98 18.66
CA ILE A 126 -38.54 -0.67 18.28
C ILE A 126 -37.14 -0.85 17.68
N LEU A 127 -36.26 -1.60 18.34
CA LEU A 127 -34.91 -1.86 17.84
C LEU A 127 -34.94 -2.67 16.54
N GLN A 128 -35.83 -3.66 16.43
CA GLN A 128 -35.98 -4.42 15.18
C GLN A 128 -36.42 -3.53 14.02
N HIS A 129 -37.37 -2.62 14.26
CA HIS A 129 -37.81 -1.64 13.28
C HIS A 129 -36.65 -0.74 12.83
N GLU A 130 -35.89 -0.19 13.78
CA GLU A 130 -34.77 0.70 13.46
C GLU A 130 -33.61 -0.02 12.74
N ILE A 131 -33.27 -1.25 13.13
CA ILE A 131 -32.29 -2.07 12.39
C ILE A 131 -32.76 -2.29 10.95
N ARG A 132 -34.05 -2.65 10.76
CA ARG A 132 -34.62 -2.83 9.42
C ARG A 132 -34.54 -1.55 8.59
N ARG A 133 -34.85 -0.40 9.21
CA ARG A 133 -34.79 0.91 8.56
C ARG A 133 -33.36 1.22 8.08
N LEU A 134 -32.35 1.01 8.93
CA LEU A 134 -30.95 1.21 8.56
C LEU A 134 -30.47 0.26 7.45
N ARG A 135 -30.86 -1.03 7.51
CA ARG A 135 -30.54 -2.03 6.47
C ARG A 135 -31.10 -1.67 5.09
N LEU A 136 -32.28 -1.02 5.05
CA LEU A 136 -32.90 -0.58 3.79
C LEU A 136 -32.32 0.76 3.30
N TRP A 137 -31.95 1.63 4.22
CA TRP A 137 -31.42 2.96 3.91
C TRP A 137 -29.97 2.89 3.40
N TYR A 138 -29.09 2.18 4.09
CA TYR A 138 -27.64 2.21 3.83
C TYR A 138 -27.24 1.85 2.38
N PRO A 139 -27.82 0.82 1.72
CA PRO A 139 -27.48 0.52 0.33
C PRO A 139 -27.77 1.64 -0.67
N ASN A 140 -28.71 2.54 -0.34
CA ASN A 140 -29.08 3.69 -1.17
C ASN A 140 -28.34 4.97 -0.75
N PHE A 141 -27.63 4.93 0.36
CA PHE A 141 -26.87 6.06 0.88
C PHE A 141 -25.51 6.15 0.22
N HIS A 142 -25.21 7.30 -0.36
CA HIS A 142 -23.91 7.58 -0.95
C HIS A 142 -22.99 8.14 0.13
N LEU A 143 -22.36 7.25 0.88
CA LEU A 143 -21.35 7.65 1.86
C LEU A 143 -20.18 8.31 1.12
N SER A 144 -19.93 9.58 1.38
CA SER A 144 -18.74 10.24 0.83
C SER A 144 -17.47 9.58 1.39
N ALA A 145 -16.39 9.57 0.60
CA ALA A 145 -15.09 9.11 1.06
C ALA A 145 -14.61 9.85 2.33
N GLY A 146 -15.22 10.98 2.72
CA GLY A 146 -14.89 11.80 3.90
C GLY A 146 -14.19 13.11 3.51
N LYS A 147 -13.72 13.89 4.51
CA LYS A 147 -12.97 15.14 4.28
C LYS A 147 -11.72 14.88 3.40
N ARG A 148 -11.43 15.73 2.42
CA ARG A 148 -10.27 15.57 1.52
C ARG A 148 -9.00 16.28 1.96
N GLN A 149 -9.02 16.97 3.11
CA GLN A 149 -7.96 17.86 3.57
C GLN A 149 -6.57 17.19 3.67
N TYR A 150 -6.53 15.91 4.01
CA TYR A 150 -5.30 15.12 4.17
C TYR A 150 -5.17 14.01 3.13
N LEU A 151 -6.06 13.96 2.14
CA LEU A 151 -6.09 12.91 1.14
C LEU A 151 -4.99 13.15 0.10
N LEU A 152 -4.11 12.16 -0.09
CA LEU A 152 -3.09 12.15 -1.13
C LEU A 152 -3.17 10.87 -1.96
N SER A 153 -2.83 10.98 -3.24
CA SER A 153 -2.48 9.84 -4.11
C SER A 153 -0.99 9.53 -4.05
N LEU A 154 -0.57 8.34 -4.51
CA LEU A 154 0.83 7.93 -4.48
C LEU A 154 1.72 8.85 -5.35
N LYS A 155 1.21 9.36 -6.48
CA LYS A 155 1.92 10.37 -7.31
C LYS A 155 2.17 11.71 -6.60
N GLU A 156 1.41 12.00 -5.54
CA GLU A 156 1.50 13.25 -4.77
C GLU A 156 2.44 13.15 -3.58
N LEU A 157 3.00 11.97 -3.29
CA LEU A 157 3.97 11.80 -2.21
C LEU A 157 5.15 12.77 -2.39
N ARG A 158 5.67 13.30 -1.29
CA ARG A 158 6.80 14.23 -1.29
C ARG A 158 7.73 13.87 -0.16
N THR A 159 9.03 13.97 -0.43
CA THR A 159 10.05 13.78 0.59
C THR A 159 10.06 15.03 1.47
N ASN A 160 9.93 14.86 2.77
CA ASN A 160 10.26 15.91 3.70
C ASN A 160 11.73 15.73 4.13
N ASN A 161 12.48 16.84 4.16
CA ASN A 161 13.83 16.84 4.73
C ASN A 161 13.80 16.89 6.27
N SER A 162 12.61 16.85 6.88
CA SER A 162 12.41 16.83 8.33
C SER A 162 12.23 15.41 8.83
N GLU A 163 12.75 15.13 10.03
CA GLU A 163 12.52 13.87 10.75
C GLU A 163 11.07 13.73 11.27
N GLU A 164 10.21 14.71 10.98
CA GLU A 164 8.82 14.73 11.43
C GLU A 164 7.95 13.82 10.55
N LYS A 165 7.12 13.00 11.20
CA LYS A 165 6.14 12.17 10.49
C LYS A 165 5.01 13.04 9.96
N ILE A 166 4.91 13.18 8.64
CA ILE A 166 3.76 13.82 7.99
C ILE A 166 2.71 12.75 7.70
N TYR A 167 1.57 12.88 8.37
CA TYR A 167 0.45 11.97 8.21
C TYR A 167 -0.46 12.41 7.06
N PHE A 168 -0.98 11.43 6.33
CA PHE A 168 -1.92 11.60 5.25
C PHE A 168 -2.93 10.45 5.21
N ASP A 169 -3.96 10.62 4.40
CA ASP A 169 -4.97 9.62 4.11
C ASP A 169 -4.80 9.15 2.66
N LEU A 170 -5.05 7.87 2.41
CA LEU A 170 -4.92 7.25 1.09
C LEU A 170 -6.15 6.43 0.73
N VAL A 171 -6.69 6.68 -0.45
CA VAL A 171 -7.67 5.79 -1.09
C VAL A 171 -6.90 4.80 -1.97
N CYS A 172 -6.97 3.52 -1.65
CA CYS A 172 -6.20 2.48 -2.33
C CYS A 172 -6.94 1.14 -2.32
N LYS A 173 -6.52 0.24 -3.20
CA LYS A 173 -6.88 -1.17 -3.17
C LYS A 173 -5.85 -1.93 -2.32
N VAL A 174 -6.33 -2.78 -1.43
CA VAL A 174 -5.48 -3.69 -0.65
C VAL A 174 -5.26 -4.96 -1.48
N LEU A 175 -4.06 -5.13 -2.02
CA LEU A 175 -3.73 -6.23 -2.91
C LEU A 175 -3.44 -7.52 -2.15
N HIS A 176 -2.75 -7.38 -1.02
CA HIS A 176 -2.40 -8.48 -0.15
C HIS A 176 -2.12 -8.00 1.27
N ILE A 177 -2.37 -8.88 2.24
CA ILE A 177 -2.09 -8.68 3.65
C ILE A 177 -1.22 -9.86 4.08
N ALA A 178 -0.05 -9.56 4.65
CA ALA A 178 0.93 -10.53 5.11
C ALA A 178 1.45 -10.16 6.51
N GLU A 179 2.14 -11.09 7.12
CA GLU A 179 2.94 -10.88 8.34
C GLU A 179 4.42 -10.91 7.93
N ASN A 180 5.23 -9.97 8.46
CA ASN A 180 6.69 -9.99 8.23
C ASN A 180 7.42 -10.80 9.31
N ASP A 181 8.73 -10.95 9.16
CA ASP A 181 9.58 -11.70 10.09
C ASP A 181 9.60 -11.11 11.52
N ASP A 182 9.28 -9.81 11.66
CA ASP A 182 9.18 -9.10 12.93
C ASP A 182 7.78 -9.22 13.59
N HIS A 183 6.90 -10.10 13.06
CA HIS A 183 5.52 -10.25 13.52
C HIS A 183 4.73 -8.93 13.47
N GLU A 184 4.93 -8.14 12.42
CA GLU A 184 4.16 -6.93 12.10
C GLU A 184 3.26 -7.18 10.88
N MET A 185 2.11 -6.51 10.85
CA MET A 185 1.21 -6.59 9.70
C MET A 185 1.73 -5.73 8.55
N VAL A 186 1.86 -6.34 7.36
CA VAL A 186 2.25 -5.65 6.13
C VAL A 186 1.11 -5.70 5.13
N LEU A 187 0.70 -4.53 4.64
CA LEU A 187 -0.31 -4.38 3.60
C LEU A 187 0.38 -3.92 2.31
N TYR A 188 0.14 -4.65 1.24
CA TYR A 188 0.52 -4.25 -0.11
C TYR A 188 -0.64 -3.49 -0.72
N VAL A 189 -0.48 -2.19 -0.94
CA VAL A 189 -1.56 -1.29 -1.38
C VAL A 189 -1.21 -0.57 -2.68
N TRP A 190 -2.25 -0.18 -3.42
CA TRP A 190 -2.11 0.39 -4.76
C TRP A 190 -3.26 1.33 -5.10
N ASP A 191 -2.98 2.46 -5.74
CA ASP A 191 -4.00 3.44 -6.19
C ASP A 191 -4.04 3.66 -7.72
N GLY A 192 -3.16 2.98 -8.46
CA GLY A 192 -3.04 3.12 -9.93
C GLY A 192 -2.03 4.14 -10.41
N THR A 193 -1.44 4.93 -9.51
CA THR A 193 -0.49 5.99 -9.86
C THR A 193 0.96 5.57 -9.58
N ASP A 194 1.90 6.16 -10.31
CA ASP A 194 3.33 5.98 -10.03
C ASP A 194 3.74 6.97 -8.96
N ALA A 195 4.34 6.48 -7.87
CA ALA A 195 4.96 7.34 -6.89
C ALA A 195 6.15 8.11 -7.50
N PRO A 196 6.42 9.34 -7.04
CA PRO A 196 7.55 10.11 -7.54
C PRO A 196 8.88 9.46 -7.16
N GLN A 197 9.96 9.91 -7.78
CA GLN A 197 11.30 9.43 -7.41
C GLN A 197 11.68 9.90 -6.00
N CYS A 198 12.44 9.08 -5.27
CA CYS A 198 12.95 9.45 -3.95
C CYS A 198 14.45 9.13 -3.75
N ILE A 199 15.27 9.12 -4.80
CA ILE A 199 16.71 8.80 -4.68
C ILE A 199 17.50 10.04 -4.22
N ASN A 200 17.93 10.07 -2.95
CA ASN A 200 18.74 11.15 -2.39
C ASN A 200 20.24 10.98 -2.69
N ASN A 201 20.94 12.06 -3.06
CA ASN A 201 22.38 12.09 -3.40
C ASN A 201 23.34 11.91 -2.23
N LYS A 202 22.87 11.98 -0.97
CA LYS A 202 23.77 11.93 0.19
C LYS A 202 24.53 10.61 0.36
N ILE A 203 24.21 9.59 -0.43
CA ILE A 203 24.91 8.32 -0.42
C ILE A 203 25.21 7.96 -1.88
N PHE A 204 26.46 8.17 -2.33
CA PHE A 204 26.98 7.32 -3.40
C PHE A 204 26.89 5.90 -2.85
N TYR A 205 25.92 5.12 -3.32
CA TYR A 205 25.71 3.76 -2.84
C TYR A 205 26.86 2.90 -3.34
N ASN A 206 27.95 2.89 -2.58
CA ASN A 206 28.78 1.71 -2.57
C ASN A 206 27.92 0.59 -1.94
N GLU A 207 27.40 -0.30 -2.79
CA GLU A 207 26.59 -1.45 -2.36
C GLU A 207 27.32 -2.32 -1.31
N ASP A 208 28.66 -2.28 -1.24
CA ASP A 208 29.44 -2.99 -0.22
C ASP A 208 29.27 -2.39 1.18
N VAL A 209 29.01 -1.08 1.28
CA VAL A 209 28.91 -0.35 2.55
C VAL A 209 27.46 -0.10 2.94
N ASN A 210 26.61 0.27 1.97
CA ASN A 210 25.19 0.55 2.19
C ASN A 210 24.38 0.01 1.01
N PRO A 211 24.01 -1.29 1.01
CA PRO A 211 23.20 -1.87 -0.07
C PRO A 211 21.82 -1.21 -0.12
N LEU A 212 21.35 -0.92 -1.34
CA LEU A 212 19.96 -0.50 -1.53
C LEU A 212 19.01 -1.65 -1.14
N PRO A 213 17.91 -1.36 -0.44
CA PRO A 213 16.92 -2.36 -0.11
C PRO A 213 16.27 -2.85 -1.40
N ILE A 214 16.20 -4.18 -1.51
CA ILE A 214 15.42 -4.90 -2.51
C ILE A 214 14.07 -5.21 -1.87
N ARG A 215 13.01 -5.29 -2.69
CA ARG A 215 11.72 -5.84 -2.26
C ARG A 215 11.75 -7.37 -2.11
N ASN A 216 12.62 -7.87 -1.23
CA ASN A 216 12.68 -9.28 -0.87
C ASN A 216 11.36 -9.77 -0.26
N ASP A 217 10.60 -8.86 0.36
CA ASP A 217 9.25 -9.08 0.84
C ASP A 217 8.29 -9.51 -0.28
N LEU A 218 8.48 -9.06 -1.52
CA LEU A 218 7.68 -9.56 -2.65
C LEU A 218 8.14 -10.95 -3.10
N ASN A 219 9.43 -11.25 -3.02
CA ASN A 219 9.96 -12.58 -3.38
C ASN A 219 9.51 -13.68 -2.43
N SER A 220 9.17 -13.35 -1.18
CA SER A 220 8.61 -14.30 -0.22
C SER A 220 7.12 -14.58 -0.42
N LEU A 221 6.41 -13.76 -1.20
CA LEU A 221 5.00 -13.99 -1.50
C LEU A 221 4.83 -15.14 -2.52
N PRO A 222 3.76 -15.96 -2.39
CA PRO A 222 3.44 -16.95 -3.40
C PRO A 222 3.21 -16.30 -4.77
N ARG A 223 3.72 -16.90 -5.85
CA ARG A 223 3.52 -16.38 -7.22
C ARG A 223 2.06 -16.27 -7.62
N SER A 224 1.22 -17.17 -7.12
CA SER A 224 -0.24 -17.09 -7.29
C SER A 224 -0.83 -15.79 -6.73
N VAL A 225 -0.22 -15.19 -5.72
CA VAL A 225 -0.59 -13.87 -5.18
C VAL A 225 -0.02 -12.77 -6.06
N LEU A 226 1.28 -12.81 -6.38
CA LEU A 226 1.94 -11.80 -7.21
C LEU A 226 1.29 -11.65 -8.60
N ASN A 227 0.85 -12.75 -9.21
CA ASN A 227 0.19 -12.75 -10.51
C ASN A 227 -1.18 -12.03 -10.51
N ARG A 228 -1.75 -11.75 -9.34
CA ARG A 228 -3.00 -10.96 -9.19
C ARG A 228 -2.74 -9.47 -9.01
N PHE A 229 -1.49 -9.07 -8.79
CA PHE A 229 -1.15 -7.67 -8.60
C PHE A 229 -1.28 -6.91 -9.93
N PRO A 230 -1.61 -5.60 -9.87
CA PRO A 230 -1.73 -4.77 -11.05
C PRO A 230 -0.38 -4.61 -11.75
N LYS A 231 -0.42 -4.64 -13.09
CA LYS A 231 0.78 -4.59 -13.95
C LYS A 231 1.29 -3.16 -14.22
N ALA A 232 0.85 -2.18 -13.46
CA ALA A 232 1.30 -0.79 -13.58
C ALA A 232 0.92 -0.01 -12.31
N GLY A 233 1.66 1.06 -12.01
CA GLY A 233 1.48 1.83 -10.78
C GLY A 233 2.36 1.31 -9.64
N THR A 234 2.55 2.16 -8.63
CA THR A 234 3.37 1.81 -7.48
C THR A 234 2.63 0.89 -6.52
N ILE A 235 3.32 -0.18 -6.10
CA ILE A 235 2.86 -1.07 -5.02
C ILE A 235 3.56 -0.63 -3.75
N LEU A 236 2.83 0.14 -2.95
CA LEU A 236 3.30 0.67 -1.68
C LEU A 236 3.22 -0.43 -0.62
N LYS A 237 4.33 -0.65 0.09
CA LYS A 237 4.37 -1.46 1.30
C LYS A 237 3.98 -0.58 2.49
N LEU A 238 2.92 -0.96 3.20
CA LEU A 238 2.44 -0.29 4.40
C LEU A 238 2.63 -1.21 5.61
N THR A 239 3.53 -0.85 6.52
CA THR A 239 3.71 -1.55 7.79
C THR A 239 2.79 -0.98 8.86
N VAL A 240 2.03 -1.85 9.52
CA VAL A 240 1.11 -1.47 10.59
C VAL A 240 1.68 -1.99 11.90
N TYR A 241 2.11 -1.07 12.76
CA TYR A 241 2.75 -1.37 14.04
C TYR A 241 1.71 -1.80 15.08
N VAL A 242 1.31 -3.07 15.00
CA VAL A 242 0.33 -3.71 15.89
C VAL A 242 0.81 -5.12 16.23
N ASP A 243 0.42 -5.61 17.42
CA ASP A 243 0.72 -6.97 17.85
C ASP A 243 -0.09 -8.00 17.04
N VAL A 244 0.57 -8.63 16.06
CA VAL A 244 -0.04 -9.57 15.11
C VAL A 244 -0.71 -10.76 15.81
N GLN A 245 -0.08 -11.33 16.84
CA GLN A 245 -0.62 -12.49 17.56
C GLN A 245 -2.00 -12.21 18.17
N THR A 246 -2.25 -10.93 18.46
CA THR A 246 -3.47 -10.45 19.06
C THR A 246 -4.50 -9.94 18.03
N PHE A 247 -4.06 -9.44 16.87
CA PHE A 247 -4.91 -8.63 15.98
C PHE A 247 -5.04 -9.12 14.52
N ALA A 248 -4.12 -9.94 13.99
CA ALA A 248 -3.99 -10.16 12.54
C ALA A 248 -5.26 -10.73 11.87
N ALA A 249 -5.70 -11.92 12.25
CA ALA A 249 -6.84 -12.57 11.58
C ALA A 249 -8.21 -11.90 11.89
N LYS A 250 -8.30 -11.15 13.00
CA LYS A 250 -9.58 -10.61 13.49
C LYS A 250 -9.97 -9.29 12.85
N TYR A 251 -9.00 -8.47 12.43
CA TYR A 251 -9.25 -7.10 11.95
C TYR A 251 -8.91 -6.87 10.49
N PHE A 252 -8.19 -7.78 9.84
CA PHE A 252 -7.62 -7.62 8.50
C PHE A 252 -8.20 -8.61 7.47
N ASP A 253 -9.52 -8.61 7.30
CA ASP A 253 -10.22 -9.46 6.32
C ASP A 253 -10.80 -8.65 5.15
N PHE A 254 -9.95 -7.87 4.48
CA PHE A 254 -10.36 -7.00 3.37
C PHE A 254 -9.38 -7.03 2.18
N ASN A 255 -8.76 -8.19 1.94
CA ASN A 255 -8.00 -8.43 0.72
C ASN A 255 -8.86 -8.15 -0.53
N ASP A 256 -8.26 -7.58 -1.56
CA ASP A 256 -8.89 -7.14 -2.81
C ASP A 256 -9.99 -6.07 -2.68
N ARG A 257 -10.16 -5.44 -1.52
CA ARG A 257 -11.13 -4.35 -1.32
C ARG A 257 -10.49 -2.98 -1.53
N TRP A 258 -11.29 -2.05 -2.03
CA TRP A 258 -10.97 -0.62 -1.99
C TRP A 258 -11.23 -0.08 -0.60
N VAL A 259 -10.29 0.70 -0.09
CA VAL A 259 -10.36 1.29 1.25
C VAL A 259 -9.83 2.72 1.23
N ARG A 260 -10.36 3.54 2.14
CA ARG A 260 -9.67 4.72 2.64
C ARG A 260 -8.94 4.35 3.92
N MET A 261 -7.63 4.48 3.90
CA MET A 261 -6.77 4.38 5.08
C MET A 261 -6.46 5.79 5.59
N ARG A 262 -6.54 6.00 6.90
CA ARG A 262 -6.17 7.28 7.52
C ARG A 262 -4.96 7.15 8.42
N ASN A 263 -4.31 8.28 8.67
CA ASN A 263 -3.17 8.41 9.57
C ASN A 263 -2.00 7.49 9.15
N ILE A 264 -1.73 7.42 7.85
CA ILE A 264 -0.51 6.79 7.34
C ILE A 264 0.57 7.85 7.14
N TYR A 265 1.83 7.49 7.31
CA TYR A 265 2.95 8.38 7.05
C TYR A 265 4.00 7.65 6.21
N THR A 266 4.71 8.38 5.37
CA THR A 266 5.82 7.81 4.60
C THR A 266 7.02 7.65 5.52
N GLN A 267 7.68 6.49 5.45
CA GLN A 267 9.00 6.35 6.04
C GLN A 267 10.02 6.98 5.09
N TYR A 268 10.85 7.87 5.62
CA TYR A 268 11.96 8.39 4.85
C TYR A 268 12.99 7.29 4.67
N LEU A 269 12.91 6.59 3.53
CA LEU A 269 13.94 5.67 3.12
C LEU A 269 14.98 6.46 2.35
N HIS A 270 16.17 6.61 2.95
CA HIS A 270 17.34 7.19 2.30
C HIS A 270 17.58 6.57 0.90
N HIS A 271 17.15 5.32 0.71
CA HIS A 271 17.39 4.44 -0.41
C HIS A 271 16.40 4.51 -1.59
N GLY A 272 15.59 5.55 -1.68
CA GLY A 272 14.79 5.85 -2.88
C GLY A 272 13.67 4.90 -3.23
N MET A 273 13.08 4.24 -2.23
CA MET A 273 11.82 3.51 -2.38
C MET A 273 10.79 4.08 -1.41
N TRP A 274 9.53 4.16 -1.81
CA TRP A 274 8.46 4.57 -0.89
C TRP A 274 8.00 3.39 -0.05
N GLU A 275 8.10 3.55 1.26
CA GLU A 275 7.39 2.72 2.23
C GLU A 275 6.53 3.64 3.10
N ALA A 276 5.43 3.09 3.59
CA ALA A 276 4.58 3.78 4.54
C ALA A 276 4.48 2.95 5.83
N ALA A 277 4.15 3.65 6.90
CA ALA A 277 3.76 2.99 8.13
C ALA A 277 2.67 3.75 8.85
N THR A 278 2.11 3.09 9.85
CA THR A 278 1.16 3.69 10.76
C THR A 278 1.16 2.95 12.08
N ASP A 279 0.96 3.68 13.16
CA ASP A 279 0.56 3.11 14.43
C ASP A 279 -0.95 3.32 14.68
N ASP A 280 -1.67 4.14 13.89
CA ASP A 280 -3.06 4.62 14.07
C ASP A 280 -3.98 4.36 12.90
N LEU A 281 -3.89 3.18 12.30
CA LEU A 281 -4.68 2.86 11.14
C LEU A 281 -6.18 2.93 11.46
N LYS A 282 -6.89 3.74 10.66
CA LYS A 282 -8.34 3.70 10.52
C LYS A 282 -8.71 3.34 9.10
N ILE A 283 -9.73 2.50 8.96
CA ILE A 283 -10.10 1.86 7.71
C ILE A 283 -11.57 2.08 7.44
N ARG A 284 -11.86 2.60 6.25
CA ARG A 284 -13.21 2.68 5.68
C ARG A 284 -13.19 1.92 4.36
N ILE A 285 -13.92 0.82 4.26
CA ILE A 285 -14.09 0.13 2.97
C ILE A 285 -14.98 0.98 2.06
N LEU A 286 -14.59 1.09 0.80
CA LEU A 286 -15.29 1.82 -0.24
C LEU A 286 -15.91 0.83 -1.24
N PRO A 287 -17.17 1.03 -1.67
CA PRO A 287 -17.76 0.22 -2.72
C PRO A 287 -17.16 0.61 -4.09
N ASP A 288 -17.22 -0.32 -5.06
CA ASP A 288 -16.79 -0.06 -6.44
C ASP A 288 -17.59 1.06 -7.13
N THR A 289 -18.76 1.42 -6.57
CA THR A 289 -19.58 2.53 -7.04
C THR A 289 -19.07 3.91 -6.64
N ASP A 290 -18.15 3.99 -5.66
CA ASP A 290 -17.56 5.24 -5.18
C ASP A 290 -16.83 5.98 -6.31
N LEU A 291 -16.93 7.31 -6.31
CA LEU A 291 -16.39 8.14 -7.38
C LEU A 291 -14.86 8.07 -7.47
N MET A 292 -14.16 8.02 -6.34
CA MET A 292 -12.69 7.92 -6.31
C MET A 292 -12.25 6.55 -6.81
N VAL A 293 -12.96 5.49 -6.41
CA VAL A 293 -12.69 4.13 -6.86
C VAL A 293 -12.89 3.99 -8.37
N LYS A 294 -13.99 4.53 -8.91
CA LYS A 294 -14.25 4.57 -10.35
C LYS A 294 -13.17 5.33 -11.11
N GLU A 295 -12.70 6.45 -10.56
CA GLU A 295 -11.63 7.24 -11.18
C GLU A 295 -10.31 6.45 -11.22
N CYS A 296 -9.91 5.81 -10.11
CA CYS A 296 -8.74 4.93 -10.08
C CYS A 296 -8.85 3.79 -11.10
N ALA A 297 -9.99 3.09 -11.13
CA ALA A 297 -10.21 1.98 -12.07
C ALA A 297 -10.17 2.44 -13.53
N LYS A 298 -10.83 3.56 -13.85
CA LYS A 298 -10.82 4.16 -15.19
C LYS A 298 -9.41 4.54 -15.62
N ASN A 299 -8.67 5.24 -14.76
CA ASN A 299 -7.29 5.68 -15.04
C ASN A 299 -6.38 4.48 -15.31
N TYR A 300 -6.53 3.39 -14.56
CA TYR A 300 -5.78 2.17 -14.80
C TYR A 300 -6.10 1.54 -16.16
N VAL A 301 -7.39 1.39 -16.50
CA VAL A 301 -7.81 0.82 -17.81
C VAL A 301 -7.27 1.66 -18.96
N GLU A 302 -7.39 2.99 -18.89
CA GLU A 302 -6.85 3.89 -19.91
C GLU A 302 -5.33 3.80 -20.03
N ARG A 303 -4.62 3.66 -18.90
CA ARG A 303 -3.16 3.47 -18.87
C ARG A 303 -2.76 2.17 -19.58
N MET A 304 -3.40 1.06 -19.23
CA MET A 304 -3.12 -0.23 -19.86
C MET A 304 -3.38 -0.21 -21.37
N ALA A 305 -4.37 0.55 -21.83
CA ALA A 305 -4.67 0.71 -23.26
C ALA A 305 -3.66 1.59 -24.01
N LYS A 306 -3.13 2.66 -23.39
CA LYS A 306 -2.26 3.65 -24.04
C LYS A 306 -0.77 3.33 -23.94
N SER A 307 -0.31 3.02 -22.72
CA SER A 307 1.11 2.88 -22.38
C SER A 307 1.50 1.48 -21.95
N GLN A 308 0.58 0.51 -22.01
CA GLN A 308 0.78 -0.85 -21.49
C GLN A 308 1.30 -0.80 -20.04
N CYS A 309 2.39 -1.51 -19.76
CA CYS A 309 3.06 -1.62 -18.48
C CYS A 309 4.11 -0.52 -18.23
N MET A 310 4.23 0.49 -19.11
CA MET A 310 5.30 1.48 -19.00
C MET A 310 5.07 2.48 -17.83
N PRO A 311 6.15 3.02 -17.24
CA PRO A 311 6.07 4.13 -16.29
C PRO A 311 5.46 5.39 -16.93
N VAL A 312 4.67 6.15 -16.18
CA VAL A 312 4.00 7.38 -16.68
C VAL A 312 5.02 8.46 -17.08
N SER A 313 6.16 8.51 -16.39
CA SER A 313 7.22 9.48 -16.67
C SER A 313 8.16 9.06 -17.80
N TYR A 314 7.93 7.90 -18.42
CA TYR A 314 8.72 7.45 -19.57
C TYR A 314 8.31 8.19 -20.84
N ASN A 315 9.30 8.72 -21.57
CA ASN A 315 9.09 9.33 -22.88
C ASN A 315 10.13 8.78 -23.87
N PRO A 316 9.73 7.91 -24.82
CA PRO A 316 10.63 7.31 -25.80
C PRO A 316 11.44 8.32 -26.61
N SER A 317 10.89 9.52 -26.84
CA SER A 317 11.51 10.55 -27.70
C SER A 317 12.69 11.25 -27.04
N THR A 318 12.87 11.11 -25.72
CA THR A 318 13.87 11.83 -24.94
C THR A 318 14.77 10.93 -24.09
N THR A 319 14.60 9.61 -24.15
CA THR A 319 15.25 8.64 -23.24
C THR A 319 16.02 7.52 -23.96
N GLN A 320 16.55 7.79 -25.16
CA GLN A 320 17.40 6.84 -25.89
C GLN A 320 18.84 6.85 -25.32
N LEU A 321 19.03 6.14 -24.22
CA LEU A 321 20.36 5.80 -23.68
C LEU A 321 20.75 4.35 -23.95
N THR A 322 19.80 3.55 -24.41
CA THR A 322 19.99 2.13 -24.68
C THR A 322 19.35 1.75 -26.00
N GLU A 323 19.94 0.74 -26.65
CA GLU A 323 19.46 0.11 -27.86
C GLU A 323 19.27 -1.39 -27.61
N ILE A 324 18.16 -1.94 -28.12
CA ILE A 324 17.89 -3.38 -28.06
C ILE A 324 18.44 -4.04 -29.32
N VAL A 325 19.38 -4.97 -29.13
CA VAL A 325 20.10 -5.68 -30.19
C VAL A 325 19.55 -7.11 -30.29
N ILE A 326 18.29 -7.27 -30.73
CA ILE A 326 17.68 -8.58 -31.01
C ILE A 326 17.53 -8.79 -32.53
N PRO A 327 17.94 -9.95 -33.09
CA PRO A 327 17.84 -10.20 -34.53
C PRO A 327 16.42 -10.52 -35.05
N ASN A 328 15.47 -10.94 -34.20
CA ASN A 328 14.07 -11.16 -34.59
C ASN A 328 13.12 -10.24 -33.83
N ASN A 329 12.52 -9.34 -34.59
CA ASN A 329 11.64 -8.24 -34.19
C ASN A 329 10.21 -8.71 -33.86
N ASP A 330 10.08 -9.80 -33.08
CA ASP A 330 8.78 -10.15 -32.55
C ASP A 330 8.37 -9.07 -31.54
N ARG A 331 7.13 -8.58 -31.68
CA ARG A 331 6.55 -7.48 -30.90
C ARG A 331 6.33 -7.92 -29.45
N VAL A 332 7.41 -8.15 -28.70
CA VAL A 332 7.35 -8.42 -27.26
C VAL A 332 6.81 -7.17 -26.58
N GLY A 333 5.61 -7.27 -26.01
CA GLY A 333 4.99 -6.19 -25.26
C GLY A 333 5.80 -5.82 -24.01
N TYR A 334 5.63 -4.59 -23.53
CA TYR A 334 6.33 -4.17 -22.33
C TYR A 334 5.80 -4.90 -21.09
N SER A 335 6.72 -5.30 -20.23
CA SER A 335 6.47 -5.91 -18.92
C SER A 335 7.07 -5.06 -17.81
N THR A 336 6.49 -5.17 -16.62
CA THR A 336 7.07 -4.59 -15.39
C THR A 336 8.05 -5.57 -14.76
N LEU A 337 8.90 -5.06 -13.87
CA LEU A 337 9.78 -5.89 -13.04
C LEU A 337 8.97 -6.84 -12.14
N LEU A 338 7.77 -6.45 -11.70
CA LEU A 338 6.89 -7.37 -10.98
C LEU A 338 6.48 -8.58 -11.84
N ASN A 339 6.19 -8.38 -13.13
CA ASN A 339 5.90 -9.50 -14.03
C ASN A 339 7.11 -10.44 -14.16
N VAL A 340 8.33 -9.87 -14.17
CA VAL A 340 9.58 -10.65 -14.21
C VAL A 340 9.72 -11.52 -12.96
N VAL A 341 9.48 -10.94 -11.77
CA VAL A 341 9.52 -11.66 -10.48
C VAL A 341 8.43 -12.72 -10.36
N ALA A 342 7.21 -12.40 -10.81
CA ALA A 342 6.06 -13.29 -10.73
C ALA A 342 6.08 -14.42 -11.77
N CYS A 343 6.94 -14.34 -12.79
CA CYS A 343 7.06 -15.36 -13.83
C CYS A 343 7.49 -16.71 -13.25
N GLU A 344 6.87 -17.78 -13.73
CA GLU A 344 7.23 -19.17 -13.38
C GLU A 344 8.19 -19.77 -14.41
N GLU A 345 8.09 -19.35 -15.67
CA GLU A 345 8.91 -19.86 -16.77
C GLU A 345 10.39 -19.47 -16.63
N VAL A 346 11.28 -20.44 -16.88
CA VAL A 346 12.73 -20.24 -16.90
C VAL A 346 13.17 -19.97 -18.32
N GLY A 347 14.06 -18.99 -18.51
CA GLY A 347 14.53 -18.57 -19.83
C GLY A 347 13.57 -17.65 -20.57
N HIS A 348 12.48 -17.21 -19.92
CA HIS A 348 11.54 -16.26 -20.50
C HIS A 348 12.22 -14.90 -20.70
N ILE A 349 11.88 -14.23 -21.80
CA ILE A 349 12.48 -12.96 -22.22
C ILE A 349 11.45 -11.84 -22.04
N PHE A 350 11.84 -10.79 -21.33
CA PHE A 350 10.98 -9.64 -21.04
C PHE A 350 11.57 -8.37 -21.65
N LYS A 351 10.72 -7.58 -22.30
CA LYS A 351 11.05 -6.18 -22.64
C LYS A 351 10.53 -5.27 -21.54
N CYS A 352 11.41 -4.51 -20.90
CA CYS A 352 11.06 -3.66 -19.75
C CYS A 352 11.52 -2.21 -19.98
N VAL A 353 10.85 -1.27 -19.30
CA VAL A 353 11.32 0.10 -19.13
C VAL A 353 11.67 0.29 -17.67
N VAL A 354 12.95 0.53 -17.38
CA VAL A 354 13.50 0.51 -16.01
C VAL A 354 14.49 1.64 -15.81
N ARG A 355 14.93 1.82 -14.58
CA ARG A 355 16.07 2.66 -14.21
C ARG A 355 17.16 1.81 -13.60
N ILE A 356 18.40 2.21 -13.78
CA ILE A 356 19.53 1.67 -13.02
C ILE A 356 19.74 2.60 -11.82
N VAL A 357 19.54 2.08 -10.61
CA VAL A 357 19.59 2.89 -9.37
C VAL A 357 20.83 2.60 -8.53
N ALA A 358 21.50 1.47 -8.76
CA ALA A 358 22.83 1.19 -8.24
C ALA A 358 23.57 0.21 -9.14
N LEU A 359 24.89 0.20 -8.96
CA LEU A 359 25.84 -0.68 -9.62
C LEU A 359 26.83 -1.17 -8.57
N ARG A 360 27.11 -2.47 -8.58
CA ARG A 360 28.25 -3.05 -7.90
C ARG A 360 29.24 -3.58 -8.94
N PRO A 361 30.43 -2.96 -9.09
CA PRO A 361 31.49 -3.52 -9.93
C PRO A 361 31.98 -4.82 -9.32
N ALA A 362 32.34 -5.78 -10.17
CA ALA A 362 32.75 -7.10 -9.72
C ALA A 362 34.17 -7.05 -9.08
N GLU A 363 34.36 -7.69 -7.93
CA GLU A 363 35.71 -7.95 -7.36
C GLU A 363 36.47 -9.03 -8.15
N VAL A 364 35.73 -9.85 -8.91
CA VAL A 364 36.22 -10.94 -9.77
C VAL A 364 35.68 -10.70 -11.18
N ILE A 365 36.51 -10.89 -12.19
CA ILE A 365 36.11 -10.84 -13.61
C ILE A 365 34.87 -11.75 -13.80
N ASP A 366 33.81 -11.27 -14.46
CA ASP A 366 32.55 -11.97 -14.83
C ASP A 366 31.31 -11.88 -13.90
N ASP A 367 31.12 -10.85 -13.08
CA ASP A 367 29.87 -10.75 -12.28
C ASP A 367 29.43 -9.30 -11.95
N TYR A 368 29.24 -8.44 -12.97
CA TYR A 368 28.65 -7.12 -12.73
C TYR A 368 27.19 -7.24 -12.28
N ARG A 369 26.85 -6.61 -11.14
CA ARG A 369 25.49 -6.57 -10.60
C ARG A 369 24.89 -5.16 -10.72
N LEU A 370 23.75 -5.09 -11.37
CA LEU A 370 22.91 -3.90 -11.50
C LEU A 370 21.72 -4.01 -10.55
N THR A 371 21.30 -2.88 -10.00
CA THR A 371 20.02 -2.77 -9.31
C THR A 371 19.05 -2.00 -10.19
N LEU A 372 18.03 -2.70 -10.68
CA LEU A 372 17.01 -2.14 -11.57
C LEU A 372 15.73 -1.82 -10.80
N GLU A 373 15.08 -0.73 -11.19
CA GLU A 373 13.83 -0.27 -10.60
C GLU A 373 12.81 0.14 -11.66
N ASP A 374 11.54 -0.18 -11.41
CA ASP A 374 10.38 0.43 -12.05
C ASP A 374 9.34 0.79 -10.96
N PRO A 375 8.17 1.38 -11.30
CA PRO A 375 7.19 1.73 -10.28
C PRO A 375 6.71 0.55 -9.43
N THR A 376 6.76 -0.68 -9.96
CA THR A 376 6.19 -1.88 -9.32
C THR A 376 7.13 -2.55 -8.33
N THR A 377 8.44 -2.59 -8.60
CA THR A 377 9.43 -3.22 -7.72
C THR A 377 10.87 -2.85 -8.09
N ARG A 378 11.83 -3.35 -7.30
CA ARG A 378 13.27 -3.24 -7.50
C ARG A 378 13.91 -4.63 -7.40
N ILE A 379 14.79 -4.96 -8.34
CA ILE A 379 15.47 -6.27 -8.41
C ILE A 379 16.97 -6.12 -8.71
N HIS A 380 17.74 -7.15 -8.35
CA HIS A 380 19.11 -7.30 -8.85
C HIS A 380 19.13 -8.02 -10.19
N VAL A 381 19.99 -7.55 -11.09
CA VAL A 381 20.22 -8.13 -12.41
C VAL A 381 21.71 -8.29 -12.64
N PHE A 382 22.09 -9.39 -13.27
CA PHE A 382 23.48 -9.74 -13.55
C PHE A 382 23.78 -9.58 -15.04
N LEU A 383 25.00 -9.15 -15.36
CA LEU A 383 25.51 -9.19 -16.72
C LEU A 383 26.35 -10.46 -16.89
N THR A 384 26.21 -11.17 -18.01
CA THR A 384 27.11 -12.29 -18.35
C THR A 384 28.29 -11.76 -19.17
N THR A 385 29.45 -12.42 -19.20
CA THR A 385 30.65 -11.94 -19.94
C THR A 385 30.34 -11.48 -21.39
N ASN A 386 29.50 -12.21 -22.12
CA ASN A 386 29.11 -11.85 -23.48
C ASN A 386 28.16 -10.64 -23.52
N ASP A 387 27.24 -10.55 -22.56
CA ASP A 387 26.31 -9.43 -22.44
C ASP A 387 26.98 -8.18 -21.86
N GLU A 388 28.02 -8.31 -21.03
CA GLU A 388 28.88 -7.21 -20.57
C GLU A 388 29.58 -6.56 -21.77
N GLN A 389 30.16 -7.39 -22.64
CA GLN A 389 30.81 -6.94 -23.86
C GLN A 389 29.86 -6.16 -24.76
N LEU A 390 28.62 -6.66 -24.92
CA LEU A 390 27.58 -5.98 -25.70
C LEU A 390 27.06 -4.71 -25.02
N PHE A 391 26.81 -4.75 -23.71
CA PHE A 391 26.17 -3.66 -22.96
C PHE A 391 27.07 -2.43 -22.89
N LEU A 392 28.37 -2.64 -22.65
CA LEU A 392 29.35 -1.56 -22.47
C LEU A 392 30.14 -1.22 -23.74
N ASP A 393 29.90 -1.92 -24.86
CA ASP A 393 30.73 -1.88 -26.08
C ASP A 393 32.21 -2.18 -25.80
N PHE A 394 32.51 -3.30 -25.15
CA PHE A 394 33.89 -3.76 -25.07
C PHE A 394 34.36 -4.23 -26.45
N ILE A 395 35.04 -3.35 -27.19
CA ILE A 395 35.80 -3.72 -28.39
C ILE A 395 37.17 -4.21 -27.92
N ASP A 396 37.53 -5.44 -28.32
CA ASP A 396 38.87 -6.04 -28.16
C ASP A 396 39.46 -6.08 -26.73
N GLY A 397 38.62 -6.22 -25.71
CA GLY A 397 39.07 -6.51 -24.35
C GLY A 397 39.78 -5.36 -23.62
N SER A 398 39.80 -4.14 -24.17
CA SER A 398 40.30 -2.96 -23.47
C SER A 398 39.39 -1.75 -23.69
N VAL A 399 38.61 -1.41 -22.68
CA VAL A 399 37.94 -0.10 -22.57
C VAL A 399 38.55 0.61 -21.36
N SER A 400 38.89 1.89 -21.51
CA SER A 400 39.37 2.69 -20.37
C SER A 400 38.30 2.71 -19.28
N TYR A 401 38.72 2.53 -18.02
CA TYR A 401 37.87 2.69 -16.84
C TYR A 401 37.04 3.98 -16.89
N ASP A 402 37.59 5.06 -17.47
CA ASP A 402 36.93 6.35 -17.62
C ASP A 402 35.69 6.31 -18.54
N ILE A 403 35.73 5.49 -19.60
CA ILE A 403 34.60 5.35 -20.55
C ILE A 403 33.47 4.57 -19.88
N VAL A 404 33.80 3.47 -19.20
CA VAL A 404 32.83 2.65 -18.45
C VAL A 404 32.20 3.49 -17.32
N SER A 405 33.02 4.21 -16.55
CA SER A 405 32.57 5.14 -15.51
C SER A 405 31.69 6.25 -16.08
N SER A 406 32.02 6.81 -17.25
CA SER A 406 31.19 7.81 -17.93
C SER A 406 29.82 7.28 -18.34
N LYS A 407 29.77 6.08 -18.94
CA LYS A 407 28.50 5.41 -19.30
C LYS A 407 27.65 5.15 -18.06
N PHE A 408 28.24 4.62 -16.97
CA PHE A 408 27.50 4.39 -15.73
C PHE A 408 27.01 5.67 -15.06
N ASN A 409 27.80 6.74 -15.06
CA ASN A 409 27.36 8.03 -14.55
C ASN A 409 26.14 8.58 -15.32
N LYS A 410 26.08 8.37 -16.64
CA LYS A 410 24.88 8.71 -17.43
C LYS A 410 23.67 7.86 -17.02
N LEU A 411 23.86 6.55 -16.85
CA LEU A 411 22.80 5.62 -16.46
C LEU A 411 22.26 5.85 -15.05
N LEU A 412 23.12 6.31 -14.13
CA LEU A 412 22.75 6.68 -12.76
C LEU A 412 22.19 8.11 -12.67
N GLY A 413 22.23 8.89 -13.75
CA GLY A 413 21.79 10.28 -13.75
C GLY A 413 22.67 11.20 -12.90
N THR A 414 23.97 10.88 -12.77
CA THR A 414 24.94 11.67 -12.00
C THR A 414 25.15 13.05 -12.68
N PRO A 415 24.91 14.19 -11.99
CA PRO A 415 25.16 15.52 -12.53
C PRO A 415 26.63 15.67 -12.92
N GLN A 416 26.92 16.50 -13.92
CA GLN A 416 28.30 16.75 -14.32
C GLN A 416 29.01 17.73 -13.37
N ASP A 417 28.27 18.59 -12.67
CA ASP A 417 28.83 19.58 -11.75
C ASP A 417 28.91 19.06 -10.29
N GLU A 418 30.02 19.35 -9.61
CA GLU A 418 30.29 18.86 -8.25
C GLU A 418 29.31 19.42 -7.21
N MET A 419 28.80 20.64 -7.39
CA MET A 419 27.90 21.28 -6.44
C MET A 419 26.53 20.60 -6.42
N THR A 420 25.98 20.22 -7.58
CA THR A 420 24.73 19.46 -7.70
C THR A 420 24.92 17.99 -7.34
N ARG A 421 26.13 17.42 -7.48
CA ARG A 421 26.46 16.10 -6.94
C ARG A 421 26.33 16.05 -5.41
N VAL A 422 26.78 17.09 -4.70
CA VAL A 422 26.79 17.11 -3.23
C VAL A 422 25.41 17.40 -2.62
N TYR A 423 24.56 18.17 -3.31
CA TYR A 423 23.28 18.67 -2.74
C TYR A 423 22.01 18.31 -3.53
N GLY A 424 22.12 17.65 -4.69
CA GLY A 424 20.98 17.35 -5.58
C GLY A 424 20.19 16.08 -5.25
N PHE A 425 19.27 15.71 -6.14
CA PHE A 425 18.66 14.38 -6.23
C PHE A 425 19.04 13.76 -7.58
N PHE A 426 19.40 12.48 -7.59
CA PHE A 426 19.70 11.75 -8.82
C PHE A 426 18.36 11.38 -9.41
N SER A 427 18.20 11.64 -10.70
CA SER A 427 17.07 11.16 -11.48
C SER A 427 17.64 10.22 -12.52
N PRO A 428 17.88 8.94 -12.16
CA PRO A 428 18.30 7.96 -13.14
C PRO A 428 17.31 7.96 -14.31
N PRO A 429 17.80 8.11 -15.54
CA PRO A 429 16.95 8.11 -16.71
C PRO A 429 16.30 6.74 -16.90
N TRP A 430 15.11 6.75 -17.50
CA TRP A 430 14.50 5.51 -17.97
C TRP A 430 15.29 4.94 -19.14
N ILE A 431 15.47 3.63 -19.15
CA ILE A 431 16.10 2.87 -20.23
C ILE A 431 15.18 1.74 -20.67
N GLU A 432 15.28 1.34 -21.94
CA GLU A 432 14.69 0.09 -22.39
C GLU A 432 15.70 -1.03 -22.22
N CYS A 433 15.25 -2.18 -21.74
CA CYS A 433 16.13 -3.33 -21.64
C CYS A 433 15.41 -4.64 -21.89
N ILE A 434 16.20 -5.66 -22.18
CA ILE A 434 15.75 -7.04 -22.25
C ILE A 434 16.28 -7.80 -21.04
N LEU A 435 15.37 -8.44 -20.33
CA LEU A 435 15.68 -9.29 -19.18
C LEU A 435 15.38 -10.75 -19.50
N LYS A 436 16.25 -11.65 -19.04
CA LYS A 436 16.06 -13.09 -19.15
C LYS A 436 16.12 -13.74 -17.77
N THR A 437 15.18 -14.63 -17.48
CA THR A 437 15.18 -15.40 -16.23
C THR A 437 16.07 -16.64 -16.34
N SER A 438 16.76 -17.00 -15.26
CA SER A 438 17.53 -18.24 -15.13
C SER A 438 17.39 -18.81 -13.71
N LEU A 439 17.84 -20.05 -13.50
CA LEU A 439 17.96 -20.68 -12.19
C LEU A 439 19.43 -20.93 -11.88
N ALA A 440 19.88 -20.53 -10.70
CA ALA A 440 21.20 -20.88 -10.20
C ALA A 440 21.24 -22.34 -9.67
N ASP A 441 20.12 -22.82 -9.12
CA ASP A 441 19.92 -24.21 -8.71
C ASP A 441 18.59 -24.74 -9.31
N PRO A 442 18.64 -25.74 -10.21
CA PRO A 442 17.44 -26.36 -10.77
C PRO A 442 16.50 -26.97 -9.71
N MET A 443 17.01 -27.31 -8.53
CA MET A 443 16.25 -27.92 -7.44
C MET A 443 15.60 -26.88 -6.51
N ASP A 444 16.06 -25.63 -6.52
CA ASP A 444 15.46 -24.51 -5.79
C ASP A 444 14.93 -23.46 -6.77
N VAL A 445 13.77 -23.74 -7.36
CA VAL A 445 13.13 -22.90 -8.39
C VAL A 445 12.77 -21.49 -7.86
N ASN A 446 12.68 -21.32 -6.54
CA ASN A 446 12.20 -20.09 -5.91
C ASN A 446 13.35 -19.24 -5.35
N GLY A 447 14.24 -19.80 -4.55
CA GLY A 447 15.33 -19.07 -3.92
C GLY A 447 16.55 -18.84 -4.82
N SER A 448 16.69 -19.64 -5.90
CA SER A 448 17.87 -19.58 -6.77
C SER A 448 17.67 -18.79 -8.07
N ARG A 449 16.50 -18.15 -8.26
CA ARG A 449 16.18 -17.45 -9.51
C ARG A 449 17.07 -16.23 -9.70
N LYS A 450 17.74 -16.15 -10.85
CA LYS A 450 18.56 -15.01 -11.27
C LYS A 450 17.95 -14.32 -12.48
N TYR A 451 18.25 -13.04 -12.62
CA TYR A 451 17.78 -12.20 -13.71
C TYR A 451 19.01 -11.66 -14.45
N HIS A 452 19.00 -11.75 -15.78
CA HIS A 452 20.13 -11.33 -16.60
C HIS A 452 19.72 -10.22 -17.56
N LEU A 453 20.56 -9.20 -17.68
CA LEU A 453 20.43 -8.19 -18.72
C LEU A 453 21.06 -8.77 -19.99
N VAL A 454 20.28 -8.85 -21.06
CA VAL A 454 20.72 -9.44 -22.33
C VAL A 454 20.36 -8.52 -23.48
N CYS A 455 20.99 -8.69 -24.65
CA CYS A 455 20.58 -8.03 -25.91
C CYS A 455 20.33 -6.51 -25.80
N THR A 456 21.02 -5.82 -24.89
CA THR A 456 20.85 -4.40 -24.61
C THR A 456 22.22 -3.74 -24.68
N ARG A 457 22.33 -2.58 -25.32
CA ARG A 457 23.57 -1.81 -25.48
C ARG A 457 23.38 -0.36 -25.03
N VAL A 458 24.36 0.22 -24.34
CA VAL A 458 24.37 1.65 -23.96
C VAL A 458 24.92 2.52 -25.10
N ILE A 459 24.21 3.59 -25.47
CA ILE A 459 24.55 4.53 -26.57
C ILE A 459 25.37 5.73 -26.08
#